data_AF-A0A816BKV1-F1
#
_entry.id   AF-A0A816BKV1-F1
#
_cell.length_a   1.000
_cell.length_b   1.000
_cell.length_c   1.000
_cell.angle_alpha   90.00
_cell.angle_beta   90.00
_cell.angle_gamma   90.00
#
_symmetry.space_group_name_H-M   'P 1'
#
loop_
_entity.id
_entity.type
_entity.pdbx_description
1 polymer ?
#
loop_
_entity_poly.entity_id
_entity_poly.type
_entity_poly.pdbx_seq_one_letter_code
_entity_poly.pdbx_strand_id
1 'polypeptide(L)'
;MDDEFDRYYIKSRTILGIDPKRIYKELATALGPNILSFPTVARSAKRFYEGREDANGESRSGRPVSELTDENIGLVQHVINNDPRLSYDDIIAETSLSHGTIE
;
A
#
# COMPACT_ATOMS: atom_id res chain seq x y z
N MET A 1 1.24 6.37 17.31
CA MET A 1 0.97 5.03 17.86
C MET A 1 0.50 4.23 16.68
N ASP A 2 1.32 3.30 16.20
CA ASP A 2 1.10 2.62 14.93
C ASP A 2 -0.16 1.76 14.99
N ASP A 3 -1.07 1.99 14.05
CA ASP A 3 -2.33 1.25 13.89
C ASP A 3 -2.12 -0.19 13.42
N GLU A 4 -0.86 -0.56 13.16
CA GLU A 4 -0.40 -1.90 12.81
C GLU A 4 -0.74 -2.92 13.92
N PHE A 5 -0.56 -2.57 15.20
CA PHE A 5 -0.91 -3.46 16.32
C PHE A 5 -2.39 -3.81 16.35
N ASP A 6 -3.27 -2.81 16.17
CA ASP A 6 -4.71 -3.02 16.11
C ASP A 6 -5.07 -3.96 14.95
N ARG A 7 -4.44 -3.78 13.79
CA ARG A 7 -4.72 -4.59 12.59
C ARG A 7 -4.27 -6.04 12.73
N TYR A 8 -3.10 -6.31 13.31
CA TYR A 8 -2.67 -7.68 13.61
C TYR A 8 -3.62 -8.35 14.61
N TYR A 9 -4.06 -7.61 15.63
CA TYR A 9 -5.04 -8.12 16.59
C TYR A 9 -6.36 -8.46 15.90
N ILE A 10 -6.88 -7.56 15.04
CA ILE A 10 -8.11 -7.79 14.28
C ILE A 10 -7.94 -9.01 13.35
N LYS A 11 -6.81 -9.15 12.66
CA LYS A 11 -6.51 -10.31 11.78
C LYS A 11 -6.60 -11.62 12.54
N SER A 12 -5.83 -11.74 13.63
CA SER A 12 -5.79 -12.95 14.45
C SER A 12 -7.17 -13.33 15.00
N ARG A 13 -7.92 -12.37 15.56
CA ARG A 13 -9.28 -12.60 16.09
C ARG A 13 -10.29 -12.97 15.01
N THR A 14 -10.18 -12.37 13.83
CA THR A 14 -11.06 -12.70 12.69
C THR A 14 -10.82 -14.13 12.21
N ILE A 15 -9.55 -14.57 12.13
CA ILE A 15 -9.20 -15.96 11.77
C ILE A 15 -9.77 -16.96 12.80
N LEU A 16 -9.83 -16.56 14.08
CA LEU A 16 -10.47 -17.33 15.14
C LEU A 16 -12.01 -17.27 15.13
N GLY A 17 -12.63 -16.61 14.15
CA GLY A 17 -14.08 -16.52 13.99
C GLY A 17 -14.78 -15.58 14.98
N ILE A 18 -14.04 -14.65 15.59
CA ILE A 18 -14.60 -13.70 16.56
C ILE A 18 -15.29 -12.54 15.84
N ASP A 19 -16.50 -12.19 16.30
CA ASP A 19 -17.29 -11.10 15.72
C ASP A 19 -16.61 -9.72 15.88
N PRO A 20 -16.65 -8.84 14.85
CA PRO A 20 -15.99 -7.53 14.89
C PRO A 20 -16.42 -6.62 16.04
N LYS A 21 -17.67 -6.72 16.52
CA LYS A 21 -18.13 -5.92 17.68
C LYS A 21 -17.42 -6.37 18.95
N ARG A 22 -17.14 -7.67 19.09
CA ARG A 22 -16.38 -8.19 20.21
C ARG A 22 -14.91 -7.77 20.12
N ILE A 23 -14.31 -7.84 18.94
CA ILE A 23 -12.94 -7.36 18.70
C ILE A 23 -12.78 -5.90 19.12
N TYR A 24 -13.70 -5.03 18.69
CA TYR A 24 -13.68 -3.61 19.06
C TYR A 24 -13.81 -3.38 20.57
N LYS A 25 -14.69 -4.12 21.26
CA LYS A 25 -14.82 -4.03 22.72
C LYS A 25 -13.53 -4.46 23.44
N GLU A 26 -12.90 -5.53 22.97
CA GLU A 26 -11.62 -6.01 23.54
C GLU A 26 -10.51 -4.96 23.36
N LEU A 27 -10.38 -4.38 22.16
CA LEU A 27 -9.44 -3.30 21.88
C LEU A 27 -9.70 -2.06 22.74
N ALA A 28 -10.96 -1.61 22.83
CA ALA A 28 -11.32 -0.43 23.61
C ALA A 28 -11.08 -0.63 25.11
N THR A 29 -11.26 -1.86 25.62
CA THR A 29 -11.00 -2.21 27.02
C THR A 29 -9.50 -2.24 27.30
N ALA A 30 -8.68 -2.76 26.38
CA ALA A 30 -7.24 -2.92 26.59
C ALA A 30 -6.43 -1.64 26.36
N LEU A 31 -6.78 -0.86 25.33
CA LEU A 31 -5.98 0.27 24.83
C LEU A 31 -6.67 1.63 25.00
N GLY A 32 -7.91 1.64 25.50
CA GLY A 32 -8.68 2.87 25.72
C GLY A 32 -9.14 3.53 24.41
N PRO A 33 -9.28 4.88 24.38
CA PRO A 33 -9.91 5.58 23.26
C PRO A 33 -9.01 5.75 22.02
N ASN A 34 -7.72 5.45 22.10
CA ASN A 34 -6.75 5.66 21.03
C ASN A 34 -6.61 4.43 20.11
N ILE A 35 -7.74 3.85 19.72
CA ILE A 35 -7.82 2.67 18.85
C ILE A 35 -8.48 3.01 17.52
N LEU A 36 -8.37 2.08 16.56
CA LEU A 36 -9.17 2.13 15.34
C LEU A 36 -10.67 2.21 15.65
N SER A 37 -11.38 3.08 14.93
CA SER A 37 -12.82 3.21 15.03
C SER A 37 -13.53 1.91 14.64
N PHE A 38 -14.70 1.65 15.23
CA PHE A 38 -15.47 0.44 14.93
C PHE A 38 -15.71 0.19 13.42
N PRO A 39 -16.05 1.20 12.59
CA PRO A 39 -16.19 0.99 11.15
C PRO A 39 -14.90 0.51 10.47
N THR A 40 -13.73 0.96 10.95
CA THR A 40 -12.44 0.49 10.45
C THR A 40 -12.17 -0.94 10.90
N VAL A 41 -12.44 -1.26 12.16
CA VAL A 41 -12.34 -2.64 12.68
C VAL A 41 -13.19 -3.61 11.86
N ALA A 42 -14.46 -3.27 11.61
CA ALA A 42 -15.38 -4.10 10.84
C ALA A 42 -14.93 -4.29 9.39
N ARG A 43 -14.41 -3.23 8.76
CA ARG A 43 -13.87 -3.29 7.40
C ARG A 43 -12.64 -4.17 7.31
N SER A 44 -11.69 -4.03 8.25
CA SER A 44 -10.50 -4.86 8.32
C SER A 44 -10.85 -6.32 8.57
N ALA A 45 -11.75 -6.61 9.52
CA ALA A 45 -12.21 -7.97 9.77
C ALA A 45 -12.87 -8.60 8.53
N LYS A 46 -13.70 -7.86 7.79
CA LYS A 46 -14.25 -8.33 6.52
C LYS A 46 -13.15 -8.66 5.49
N ARG A 47 -12.16 -7.77 5.32
CA ARG A 47 -11.02 -7.98 4.41
C ARG A 47 -10.21 -9.23 4.78
N PHE A 48 -9.93 -9.43 6.07
CA PHE A 48 -9.20 -10.60 6.54
C PHE A 48 -9.99 -11.90 6.38
N TYR A 49 -11.31 -11.87 6.60
CA TYR A 49 -12.18 -13.01 6.33
C TYR A 49 -12.18 -13.39 4.83
N GLU A 50 -12.08 -12.39 3.95
CA GLU A 50 -11.93 -12.58 2.49
C GLU A 50 -10.51 -12.99 2.06
N GLY A 51 -9.58 -13.19 3.00
CA GLY A 51 -8.20 -13.61 2.72
C GLY A 51 -7.28 -12.51 2.20
N ARG A 52 -7.66 -11.23 2.31
CA ARG A 52 -6.80 -10.10 1.93
C ARG A 52 -5.83 -9.79 3.07
N GLU A 53 -4.53 -9.99 2.85
CA GLU A 53 -3.51 -10.01 3.91
C GLU A 53 -2.96 -8.65 4.34
N ASP A 54 -3.35 -7.55 3.70
CA ASP A 54 -2.74 -6.24 3.93
C ASP A 54 -3.12 -5.65 5.30
N ALA A 55 -2.37 -6.04 6.33
CA ALA A 55 -2.35 -5.40 7.64
C ALA A 55 -1.70 -4.02 7.56
N ASN A 56 -0.78 -3.80 6.62
CA ASN A 56 -0.27 -2.49 6.26
C ASN A 56 -1.08 -2.01 5.07
N GLY A 57 -2.14 -1.24 5.36
CA GLY A 57 -3.21 -0.89 4.44
C GLY A 57 -2.67 -0.63 3.05
N GLU A 58 -3.26 -1.35 2.07
CA GLU A 58 -2.93 -1.31 0.64
C GLU A 58 -2.20 -0.01 0.30
N SER A 59 -0.92 -0.13 -0.11
CA SER A 59 -0.18 0.98 -0.71
C SER A 59 -1.15 1.70 -1.63
N ARG A 60 -1.48 2.95 -1.32
CA ARG A 60 -2.46 3.70 -2.10
C ARG A 60 -1.96 3.63 -3.53
N SER A 61 -2.67 2.91 -4.38
CA SER A 61 -2.51 3.06 -5.81
C SER A 61 -2.97 4.48 -6.11
N GLY A 62 -2.05 5.44 -5.98
CA GLY A 62 -2.09 6.58 -6.89
C GLY A 62 -2.26 6.03 -8.30
N ARG A 63 -2.85 6.82 -9.19
CA ARG A 63 -3.06 6.43 -10.58
C ARG A 63 -1.79 5.72 -11.07
N PRO A 64 -1.84 4.42 -11.42
CA PRO A 64 -0.70 3.81 -12.05
C PRO A 64 -0.51 4.59 -13.34
N VAL A 65 0.51 5.44 -13.38
CA VAL A 65 0.97 5.98 -14.65
C VAL A 65 1.45 4.73 -15.35
N SER A 66 0.75 4.31 -16.40
CA SER A 66 1.04 3.10 -17.17
C SER A 66 2.49 3.04 -17.68
N GLU A 67 3.20 4.15 -17.52
CA GLU A 67 4.59 4.38 -17.91
C GLU A 67 5.60 4.13 -16.76
N LEU A 68 5.18 3.99 -15.49
CA LEU A 68 6.05 3.69 -14.33
C LEU A 68 6.08 2.18 -14.02
N THR A 69 6.33 1.36 -15.03
CA THR A 69 6.57 -0.09 -14.84
C THR A 69 8.04 -0.34 -14.48
N ASP A 70 8.34 -1.46 -13.79
CA ASP A 70 9.73 -1.86 -13.50
C ASP A 70 10.58 -1.98 -14.78
N GLU A 71 9.94 -2.34 -15.89
CA GLU A 71 10.54 -2.39 -17.24
C GLU A 71 10.96 -1.01 -17.72
N ASN A 72 10.08 -0.01 -17.64
CA ASN A 72 10.38 1.35 -18.07
C ASN A 72 11.41 2.04 -17.15
N ILE A 73 11.37 1.74 -15.85
CA ILE A 73 12.39 2.19 -14.89
C ILE A 73 13.75 1.59 -15.28
N GLY A 74 13.80 0.29 -15.58
CA GLY A 74 15.02 -0.37 -16.04
C GLY A 74 15.54 0.20 -17.36
N LEU A 75 14.65 0.54 -18.29
CA LEU A 75 15.00 1.14 -19.57
C LEU A 75 15.64 2.52 -19.39
N VAL A 76 15.05 3.41 -18.58
CA VAL A 76 15.62 4.73 -18.28
C VAL A 76 16.97 4.60 -17.58
N GLN A 77 17.09 3.68 -16.60
CA GLN A 77 18.36 3.41 -15.93
C GLN A 77 19.44 2.92 -16.90
N HIS A 78 19.09 2.06 -17.86
CA HIS A 78 20.02 1.57 -18.86
C HIS A 78 20.54 2.71 -19.76
N VAL A 79 19.65 3.59 -20.22
CA VAL A 79 20.00 4.76 -21.04
C VAL A 79 20.95 5.69 -20.30
N ILE A 80 20.65 6.04 -19.04
CA ILE A 80 21.50 6.90 -18.20
C ILE A 80 22.86 6.24 -17.89
N ASN A 81 22.87 4.93 -17.62
CA ASN A 81 24.10 4.21 -17.34
C ASN A 81 25.02 4.10 -18.56
N ASN A 82 24.45 4.07 -19.77
CA ASN A 82 25.20 4.05 -21.02
C ASN A 82 25.79 5.42 -21.37
N ASP A 83 25.01 6.50 -21.22
CA ASP A 83 25.51 7.87 -21.34
C ASP A 83 24.84 8.83 -20.33
N PRO A 84 25.56 9.23 -19.27
CA PRO A 84 25.02 10.14 -18.26
C PRO A 84 24.93 11.60 -18.71
N ARG A 85 25.35 11.94 -19.95
CA ARG A 85 25.25 13.30 -20.51
C ARG A 85 23.95 13.56 -21.27
N LEU A 86 23.09 12.56 -21.40
CA LEU A 86 21.82 12.66 -22.12
C LEU A 86 20.87 13.64 -21.43
N SER A 87 20.18 14.44 -22.24
CA SER A 87 19.13 15.34 -21.77
C SER A 87 17.80 14.59 -21.60
N TYR A 88 16.83 15.23 -20.93
CA TYR A 88 15.48 14.67 -20.82
C TYR A 88 14.87 14.36 -22.20
N ASP A 89 15.11 15.19 -23.21
CA ASP A 89 14.58 15.00 -24.56
C ASP A 89 15.20 13.78 -25.24
N ASP A 90 16.49 13.52 -25.00
CA ASP A 90 17.18 12.34 -25.54
C ASP A 90 16.65 11.05 -24.90
N ILE A 91 16.41 11.07 -23.58
CA ILE A 91 15.83 9.93 -22.85
C ILE A 91 14.38 9.68 -23.30
N ILE A 92 13.59 10.73 -23.53
CA ILE A 92 12.22 10.63 -24.08
C ILE A 92 12.27 9.99 -25.47
N ALA A 93 13.18 10.42 -26.34
CA ALA A 93 13.31 9.89 -27.69
C ALA A 93 13.71 8.40 -27.69
N GLU A 94 14.58 7.99 -26.76
CA GLU A 94 15.06 6.61 -26.66
C GLU A 94 14.05 5.68 -25.97
N THR A 95 13.33 6.17 -24.97
CA THR A 95 12.43 5.35 -24.14
C THR A 95 10.95 5.43 -24.54
N SER A 96 10.58 6.41 -25.39
CA SER A 96 9.18 6.72 -25.75
C SER A 96 8.27 7.01 -24.55
N LEU A 97 8.86 7.37 -23.40
CA LEU A 97 8.12 7.76 -22.19
C LEU A 97 7.81 9.25 -22.21
N SER A 98 6.72 9.66 -21.58
CA SER A 98 6.38 11.07 -21.49
C SER A 98 7.31 11.82 -20.53
N HIS A 99 7.44 13.13 -20.73
CA HIS A 99 8.25 13.98 -19.86
C HIS A 99 7.83 13.87 -18.38
N GLY A 100 6.52 13.83 -18.10
CA GLY A 100 6.01 13.70 -16.73
C GLY A 100 6.24 12.33 -16.07
N THR A 101 6.76 11.36 -16.82
CA THR A 101 7.21 10.06 -16.29
C THR A 101 8.71 10.07 -15.96
N ILE A 102 9.51 10.89 -16.66
CA ILE A 102 10.96 10.96 -16.50
C ILE A 102 11.38 12.05 -15.49
N GLU A 103 10.56 13.08 -15.27
CA GLU A 103 10.75 14.14 -14.26
C GLU A 103 10.87 13.60 -12.81
#